data_AF-A0A3B0B5G0-F1
#
_entry.id   AF-A0A3B0B5G0-F1
#
_cell.length_a   1.000
_cell.length_b   1.000
_cell.length_c   1.000
_cell.angle_alpha   90.00
_cell.angle_beta   90.00
_cell.angle_gamma   90.00
#
_symmetry.space_group_name_H-M   'P 1'
#
loop_
_entity.id
_entity.type
_entity.pdbx_description
1 polymer ?
#
loop_
_entity_poly.entity_id
_entity_poly.type
_entity_poly.pdbx_seq_one_letter_code
_entity_poly.pdbx_strand_id
1 'polypeptide(L)'
;MSELLDAVDDLTLPKPVKVQTDDGHTWATEDALLVQLEEAIHSTTGRSGGRSASHTRMILDADALMQFHRITSTIGDWCRMAGAAVTRDPVHDLRAWYAAILTSPDSTEFYLHELTGWASLIRGKLTPRSTLEWLKPCPECNADEYVNEEGDTVRHPVVIDYDPDTPFASVRWTCRACGESRAGEFAQRALAYDGETRGEDVNDNGVVLP
;
A
#
# COMPACT_ATOMS: atom_id res chain seq x y z
N MET A 1 -3.05 21.42 -16.58
CA MET A 1 -2.15 20.71 -17.53
C MET A 1 -0.97 20.04 -16.84
N SER A 2 -0.39 20.60 -15.76
CA SER A 2 0.64 19.90 -14.96
C SER A 2 0.09 18.65 -14.26
N GLU A 3 -1.12 18.70 -13.70
CA GLU A 3 -1.69 17.59 -12.92
C GLU A 3 -1.82 16.27 -13.73
N LEU A 4 -2.15 16.36 -15.02
CA LEU A 4 -2.21 15.18 -15.88
C LEU A 4 -0.81 14.62 -16.17
N LEU A 5 0.18 15.50 -16.38
CA LEU A 5 1.58 15.08 -16.52
C LEU A 5 2.05 14.40 -15.24
N ASP A 6 1.76 15.01 -14.09
CA ASP A 6 2.14 14.48 -12.78
C ASP A 6 1.55 13.08 -12.56
N ALA A 7 0.30 12.84 -12.97
CA ALA A 7 -0.34 11.54 -12.89
C ALA A 7 0.25 10.50 -13.87
N VAL A 8 0.63 10.92 -15.09
CA VAL A 8 1.35 10.05 -16.03
C VAL A 8 2.74 9.71 -15.51
N ASP A 9 3.48 10.71 -15.03
CA ASP A 9 4.82 10.55 -14.47
C ASP A 9 4.80 9.67 -13.22
N ASP A 10 3.75 9.76 -12.41
CA ASP A 10 3.55 8.89 -11.27
C ASP A 10 3.53 7.40 -11.64
N LEU A 11 2.95 7.07 -12.80
CA LEU A 11 2.85 5.70 -13.29
C LEU A 11 4.06 5.25 -14.13
N THR A 12 4.82 6.19 -14.70
CA THR A 12 5.79 5.91 -15.78
C THR A 12 7.23 6.33 -15.48
N LEU A 13 7.48 7.15 -14.46
CA LEU A 13 8.83 7.50 -14.01
C LEU A 13 9.24 6.70 -12.78
N PRO A 14 10.52 6.31 -12.69
CA PRO A 14 11.10 5.83 -11.45
C PRO A 14 11.10 6.94 -10.41
N LYS A 15 10.91 6.59 -9.13
CA LYS A 15 10.83 7.55 -8.02
C LYS A 15 11.93 7.33 -7.00
N PRO A 16 12.57 8.40 -6.49
CA PRO A 16 13.48 8.29 -5.37
C PRO A 16 12.67 7.99 -4.11
N VAL A 17 12.99 6.89 -3.45
CA VAL A 17 12.38 6.48 -2.18
C VAL A 17 13.45 6.41 -1.10
N LYS A 18 13.09 6.86 0.09
CA LYS A 18 13.96 6.87 1.24
C LYS A 18 13.82 5.53 1.96
N VAL A 19 14.80 4.66 1.80
CA VAL A 19 14.83 3.34 2.42
C VAL A 19 15.55 3.41 3.76
N GLN A 20 14.96 2.82 4.78
CA GLN A 20 15.59 2.68 6.08
C GLN A 20 16.58 1.49 6.06
N THR A 21 17.80 1.74 6.52
CA THR A 21 18.89 0.75 6.61
C THR A 21 19.40 0.71 8.04
N ASP A 22 20.10 -0.36 8.45
CA ASP A 22 20.65 -0.49 9.80
C ASP A 22 21.57 0.69 10.18
N ASP A 23 22.22 1.32 9.20
CA ASP A 23 23.11 2.48 9.37
C ASP A 23 22.41 3.85 9.21
N GLY A 24 21.08 3.90 9.07
CA GLY A 24 20.31 5.14 8.92
C GLY A 24 19.32 5.11 7.74
N HIS A 25 19.41 6.08 6.84
CA HIS A 25 18.56 6.13 5.64
C HIS A 25 19.41 6.26 4.38
N THR A 26 19.08 5.47 3.36
CA THR A 26 19.64 5.60 2.02
C THR A 26 18.56 6.00 1.03
N TRP A 27 18.93 6.75 0.01
CA TRP A 27 18.05 7.00 -1.13
C TRP A 27 18.21 5.85 -2.12
N ALA A 28 17.11 5.16 -2.38
CA ALA A 28 16.99 4.19 -3.46
C ALA A 28 16.14 4.78 -4.58
N THR A 29 16.28 4.24 -5.78
CA THR A 29 15.38 4.54 -6.89
C THR A 29 14.50 3.32 -7.10
N GLU A 30 13.20 3.50 -6.92
CA GLU A 30 12.22 2.49 -7.29
C GLU A 30 11.82 2.68 -8.75
N ASP A 31 11.55 1.58 -9.44
CA ASP A 31 11.08 1.60 -10.82
C ASP A 31 9.69 2.23 -10.95
N ALA A 32 9.24 2.47 -12.18
CA ALA A 32 7.90 3.01 -12.43
C ALA A 32 6.81 2.07 -11.88
N LEU A 33 5.69 2.60 -11.38
CA LEU A 33 4.62 1.79 -10.76
C LEU A 33 4.11 0.66 -11.68
N LEU A 34 4.01 0.91 -12.99
CA LEU A 34 3.60 -0.12 -13.95
C LEU A 34 4.63 -1.24 -14.08
N VAL A 35 5.93 -0.91 -14.00
CA VAL A 35 7.03 -1.89 -14.01
C VAL A 35 7.02 -2.67 -12.70
N GLN A 36 6.87 -1.99 -11.56
CA GLN A 36 6.78 -2.64 -10.26
C GLN A 36 5.59 -3.62 -10.18
N LEU A 37 4.43 -3.27 -10.75
CA LEU A 37 3.27 -4.16 -10.81
C LEU A 37 3.56 -5.40 -11.67
N GLU A 38 4.15 -5.23 -12.85
CA GLU A 38 4.56 -6.32 -13.74
C GLU A 38 5.58 -7.24 -13.04
N GLU A 39 6.60 -6.66 -12.41
CA GLU A 39 7.58 -7.40 -11.62
C GLU A 39 6.96 -8.10 -10.41
N ALA A 40 5.99 -7.51 -9.71
CA ALA A 40 5.27 -8.16 -8.61
C ALA A 40 4.54 -9.42 -9.10
N ILE A 41 3.87 -9.32 -10.25
CA ILE A 41 3.19 -10.46 -10.90
C ILE A 41 4.20 -11.57 -11.24
N HIS A 42 5.39 -11.21 -11.77
CA HIS A 42 6.41 -12.20 -12.14
C HIS A 42 7.21 -12.74 -10.94
N SER A 43 7.48 -11.92 -9.92
CA SER A 43 8.33 -12.24 -8.75
C SER A 43 7.63 -13.03 -7.66
N THR A 44 6.29 -13.08 -7.67
CA THR A 44 5.49 -14.04 -6.88
C THR A 44 5.89 -15.50 -7.19
N THR A 45 6.70 -15.71 -8.23
CA THR A 45 7.33 -17.00 -8.58
C THR A 45 8.63 -17.31 -7.80
N GLY A 46 9.18 -16.43 -6.94
CA GLY A 46 10.55 -16.71 -6.42
C GLY A 46 11.16 -16.02 -5.18
N ARG A 47 10.52 -15.09 -4.43
CA ARG A 47 11.20 -14.42 -3.29
C ARG A 47 10.55 -14.69 -1.93
N SER A 48 11.03 -15.73 -1.25
CA SER A 48 10.66 -16.11 0.12
C SER A 48 11.47 -15.31 1.16
N GLY A 49 10.80 -14.50 1.98
CA GLY A 49 11.42 -13.82 3.12
C GLY A 49 10.42 -13.34 4.17
N GLY A 50 9.61 -14.22 4.74
CA GLY A 50 8.76 -13.87 5.89
C GLY A 50 7.78 -15.00 6.25
N ARG A 51 7.89 -15.58 7.45
CA ARG A 51 7.22 -16.80 7.94
C ARG A 51 5.67 -16.73 7.92
N SER A 52 5.05 -16.69 6.74
CA SER A 52 3.66 -17.10 6.55
C SER A 52 3.60 -18.55 6.07
N ALA A 53 2.58 -19.27 6.53
CA ALA A 53 2.38 -20.70 6.33
C ALA A 53 2.50 -21.13 4.85
N SER A 54 3.00 -22.35 4.63
CA SER A 54 3.31 -22.92 3.32
C SER A 54 2.10 -23.04 2.36
N HIS A 55 0.88 -22.85 2.85
CA HIS A 55 -0.35 -22.87 2.05
C HIS A 55 -0.80 -21.48 1.56
N THR A 56 -0.16 -20.40 2.01
CA THR A 56 -0.54 -19.01 1.69
C THR A 56 0.36 -18.35 0.62
N ARG A 57 1.41 -19.04 0.16
CA ARG A 57 2.47 -18.45 -0.68
C ARG A 57 2.42 -18.80 -2.18
N MET A 58 1.31 -19.31 -2.70
CA MET A 58 1.28 -19.67 -4.12
C MET A 58 -0.12 -19.62 -4.72
N ILE A 59 -0.67 -18.42 -4.78
CA ILE A 59 -1.67 -18.06 -5.78
C ILE A 59 -1.04 -16.83 -6.42
N LEU A 60 -0.63 -16.91 -7.69
CA LEU A 60 -0.42 -15.70 -8.50
C LEU A 60 -1.56 -14.75 -8.13
N ASP A 61 -1.28 -13.52 -7.67
CA ASP A 61 -2.35 -12.57 -7.36
C ASP A 61 -3.15 -12.34 -8.67
N ALA A 62 -4.17 -13.17 -8.87
CA ALA A 62 -4.93 -13.27 -10.10
C ALA A 62 -5.72 -11.97 -10.31
N ASP A 63 -6.03 -11.29 -9.21
CA ASP A 63 -6.54 -9.94 -9.23
C ASP A 63 -5.46 -8.98 -9.74
N ALA A 64 -4.23 -8.97 -9.22
CA ALA A 64 -3.16 -8.12 -9.76
C ALA A 64 -2.89 -8.34 -11.26
N LEU A 65 -2.87 -9.59 -11.72
CA LEU A 65 -2.72 -9.93 -13.14
C LEU A 65 -3.90 -9.40 -13.98
N MET A 66 -5.13 -9.59 -13.51
CA MET A 66 -6.33 -9.07 -14.17
C MET A 66 -6.32 -7.53 -14.23
N GLN A 67 -5.93 -6.87 -13.14
CA GLN A 67 -5.81 -5.40 -13.11
C GLN A 67 -4.74 -4.90 -14.08
N PHE A 68 -3.58 -5.55 -14.13
CA PHE A 68 -2.53 -5.20 -15.11
C PHE A 68 -3.03 -5.33 -16.55
N HIS A 69 -3.71 -6.43 -16.89
CA HIS A 69 -4.29 -6.60 -18.22
C HIS A 69 -5.35 -5.54 -18.54
N ARG A 70 -6.19 -5.18 -17.57
CA ARG A 70 -7.19 -4.12 -17.74
C ARG A 70 -6.51 -2.78 -18.04
N ILE A 71 -5.54 -2.38 -17.22
CA ILE A 71 -4.81 -1.12 -17.39
C ILE A 71 -4.11 -1.07 -18.75
N THR A 72 -3.36 -2.11 -19.11
CA THR A 72 -2.63 -2.16 -20.39
C THR A 72 -3.56 -2.16 -21.60
N SER A 73 -4.71 -2.84 -21.55
CA SER A 73 -5.73 -2.77 -22.60
C SER A 73 -6.31 -1.37 -22.72
N THR A 74 -6.66 -0.72 -21.60
CA THR A 74 -7.22 0.63 -21.61
C THR A 74 -6.23 1.66 -22.16
N ILE A 75 -4.95 1.58 -21.79
CA ILE A 75 -3.88 2.42 -22.37
C ILE A 75 -3.80 2.20 -23.89
N GLY A 76 -3.83 0.95 -24.35
CA GLY A 76 -3.83 0.63 -25.77
C GLY A 76 -5.02 1.21 -26.53
N ASP A 77 -6.21 1.19 -25.94
CA ASP A 77 -7.41 1.81 -26.52
C ASP A 77 -7.29 3.34 -26.56
N TRP A 78 -6.78 3.96 -25.50
CA TRP A 78 -6.50 5.40 -25.47
C TRP A 78 -5.51 5.82 -26.55
N CYS A 79 -4.43 5.06 -26.74
CA CYS A 79 -3.47 5.30 -27.82
C CYS A 79 -4.15 5.23 -29.19
N ARG A 80 -4.97 4.21 -29.45
CA ARG A 80 -5.69 4.06 -30.73
C ARG A 80 -6.65 5.21 -30.98
N MET A 81 -7.38 5.66 -29.96
CA MET A 81 -8.31 6.80 -30.06
C MET A 81 -7.55 8.11 -30.33
N ALA A 82 -6.39 8.30 -29.72
CA ALA A 82 -5.54 9.47 -29.93
C ALA A 82 -4.67 9.40 -31.20
N GLY A 83 -4.68 8.28 -31.94
CA GLY A 83 -3.82 8.06 -33.10
C GLY A 83 -2.35 7.82 -32.78
N ALA A 84 -2.02 7.46 -31.53
CA ALA A 84 -0.67 7.11 -31.10
C ALA A 84 -0.33 5.65 -31.44
N ALA A 85 0.97 5.36 -31.62
CA ALA A 85 1.45 4.01 -31.85
C ALA A 85 1.40 3.17 -30.56
N VAL A 86 1.01 1.89 -30.67
CA VAL A 86 0.94 0.94 -29.56
C VAL A 86 2.08 -0.07 -29.69
N THR A 87 2.90 -0.20 -28.64
CA THR A 87 4.19 -0.91 -28.63
C THR A 87 4.25 -2.06 -27.63
N ARG A 88 3.12 -2.42 -26.99
CA ARG A 88 3.01 -3.48 -25.95
C ARG A 88 3.83 -3.20 -24.69
N ASP A 89 4.49 -2.06 -24.62
CA ASP A 89 5.11 -1.52 -23.42
C ASP A 89 4.15 -0.46 -22.87
N PRO A 90 3.44 -0.72 -21.76
CA PRO A 90 2.44 0.20 -21.25
C PRO A 90 3.03 1.53 -20.77
N VAL A 91 4.30 1.56 -20.37
CA VAL A 91 4.99 2.79 -19.98
C VAL A 91 5.25 3.66 -21.20
N HIS A 92 5.75 3.05 -22.28
CA HIS A 92 5.96 3.76 -23.54
C HIS A 92 4.65 4.22 -24.17
N ASP A 93 3.65 3.34 -24.20
CA ASP A 93 2.34 3.60 -24.80
C ASP A 93 1.61 4.73 -24.07
N LEU A 94 1.63 4.75 -22.74
CA LEU A 94 1.00 5.82 -21.95
C LEU A 94 1.66 7.18 -22.21
N ARG A 95 2.99 7.23 -22.35
CA ARG A 95 3.70 8.47 -22.71
C ARG A 95 3.40 8.92 -24.14
N ALA A 96 3.35 7.99 -25.07
CA ALA A 96 3.01 8.28 -26.47
C ALA A 96 1.57 8.84 -26.58
N TRP A 97 0.63 8.25 -25.83
CA TRP A 97 -0.73 8.78 -25.70
C TRP A 97 -0.76 10.19 -25.11
N TYR A 98 -0.04 10.43 -24.01
CA TYR A 98 0.00 11.76 -23.39
C TYR A 98 0.52 12.83 -24.37
N ALA A 99 1.57 12.52 -25.13
CA ALA A 99 2.09 13.43 -26.15
C ALA A 99 1.06 13.72 -27.25
N ALA A 100 0.25 12.73 -27.65
CA ALA A 100 -0.80 12.91 -28.64
C ALA A 100 -1.96 13.78 -28.10
N ILE A 101 -2.40 13.56 -26.86
CA ILE A 101 -3.56 14.27 -26.30
C ILE A 101 -3.30 15.74 -25.97
N LEU A 102 -2.03 16.14 -25.78
CA LEU A 102 -1.65 17.55 -25.61
C LEU A 102 -2.10 18.45 -26.78
N THR A 103 -2.32 17.85 -27.95
CA THR A 103 -2.78 18.56 -29.15
C THR A 103 -4.30 18.58 -29.30
N SER A 104 -5.02 17.81 -28.48
CA SER A 104 -6.49 17.72 -28.50
C SER A 104 -7.13 18.67 -27.48
N PRO A 105 -8.26 19.34 -27.80
CA PRO A 105 -9.02 20.16 -26.86
C PRO A 105 -9.92 19.36 -25.89
N ASP A 106 -9.78 18.03 -25.84
CA ASP A 106 -10.63 17.16 -25.03
C ASP A 106 -10.48 17.39 -23.52
N SER A 107 -11.55 17.06 -22.79
CA SER A 107 -11.54 17.09 -21.32
C SER A 107 -10.50 16.11 -20.76
N THR A 108 -9.61 16.63 -19.93
CA THR A 108 -8.54 15.85 -19.27
C THR A 108 -8.95 15.28 -17.91
N GLU A 109 -10.10 15.67 -17.39
CA GLU A 109 -10.59 15.31 -16.04
C GLU A 109 -10.85 13.81 -15.90
N PHE A 110 -11.47 13.20 -16.92
CA PHE A 110 -11.71 11.76 -16.95
C PHE A 110 -10.41 10.96 -16.85
N TYR A 111 -9.41 11.31 -17.66
CA TYR A 111 -8.13 10.62 -17.67
C TYR A 111 -7.35 10.82 -16.37
N LEU A 112 -7.39 12.04 -15.80
CA LEU A 112 -6.77 12.32 -14.51
C LEU A 112 -7.37 11.44 -13.41
N HIS A 113 -8.70 11.31 -13.37
CA HIS A 113 -9.38 10.45 -12.40
C HIS A 113 -8.97 8.98 -12.55
N GLU A 114 -8.95 8.45 -13.77
CA GLU A 114 -8.52 7.07 -14.03
C GLU A 114 -7.06 6.83 -13.65
N LEU A 115 -6.13 7.70 -14.06
CA LEU A 115 -4.70 7.54 -13.78
C LEU A 115 -4.39 7.59 -12.28
N THR A 116 -4.99 8.53 -11.56
CA THR A 116 -4.85 8.63 -10.09
C THR A 116 -5.48 7.43 -9.37
N GLY A 117 -6.60 6.92 -9.88
CA GLY A 117 -7.21 5.68 -9.42
C GLY A 117 -6.29 4.48 -9.60
N TRP A 118 -5.69 4.32 -10.78
CA TRP A 118 -4.73 3.24 -11.06
C TRP A 118 -3.49 3.33 -10.17
N ALA A 119 -2.90 4.52 -10.02
CA ALA A 119 -1.74 4.71 -9.14
C ALA A 119 -2.06 4.34 -7.69
N SER A 120 -3.25 4.71 -7.19
CA SER A 120 -3.70 4.34 -5.84
C SER A 120 -3.90 2.83 -5.69
N LEU A 121 -4.49 2.19 -6.71
CA LEU A 121 -4.71 0.74 -6.75
C LEU A 121 -3.38 -0.02 -6.74
N ILE A 122 -2.44 0.37 -7.60
CA ILE A 122 -1.13 -0.28 -7.72
C ILE A 122 -0.36 -0.16 -6.40
N ARG A 123 -0.30 1.03 -5.81
CA ARG A 123 0.35 1.22 -4.50
C ARG A 123 -0.28 0.38 -3.40
N GLY A 124 -1.61 0.29 -3.36
CA GLY A 124 -2.30 -0.55 -2.38
C GLY A 124 -1.97 -2.04 -2.50
N LYS A 125 -1.52 -2.48 -3.68
CA LYS A 125 -1.04 -3.85 -3.94
C LYS A 125 0.44 -4.04 -3.60
N LEU A 126 1.29 -3.08 -3.97
CA LEU A 126 2.73 -3.15 -3.76
C LEU A 126 3.13 -2.95 -2.29
N THR A 127 2.44 -2.05 -1.60
CA THR A 127 2.66 -1.75 -0.18
C THR A 127 1.38 -2.07 0.58
N PRO A 128 1.10 -3.36 0.86
CA PRO A 128 -0.08 -3.73 1.63
C PRO A 128 0.01 -3.07 3.00
N ARG A 129 -1.06 -2.36 3.37
CA ARG A 129 -1.16 -1.73 4.70
C ARG A 129 -0.93 -2.80 5.76
N SER A 130 -0.01 -2.52 6.66
CA SER A 130 0.26 -3.40 7.78
C SER A 130 -0.84 -3.18 8.81
N THR A 131 -1.42 -4.29 9.25
CA THR A 131 -2.47 -4.30 10.26
C THR A 131 -1.88 -4.77 11.59
N LEU A 132 -2.08 -3.99 12.65
CA LEU A 132 -1.76 -4.34 14.03
C LEU A 132 -3.04 -4.43 14.84
N GLU A 133 -3.15 -5.47 15.67
CA GLU A 133 -4.20 -5.58 16.66
C GLU A 133 -3.87 -4.75 17.88
N TRP A 134 -4.85 -3.97 18.34
CA TRP A 134 -4.71 -3.11 19.50
C TRP A 134 -5.20 -3.85 20.75
N LEU A 135 -4.28 -4.16 21.67
CA LEU A 135 -4.56 -5.04 22.81
C LEU A 135 -5.32 -4.38 23.97
N LYS A 136 -5.67 -3.09 23.90
CA LYS A 136 -6.42 -2.39 24.95
C LYS A 136 -7.91 -2.24 24.57
N PRO A 137 -8.82 -1.97 25.53
CA PRO A 137 -10.20 -1.66 25.20
C PRO A 137 -10.31 -0.45 24.27
N CYS A 138 -11.38 -0.39 23.48
CA CYS A 138 -11.66 0.75 22.61
C CYS A 138 -11.77 2.05 23.42
N PRO A 139 -11.06 3.14 23.07
CA PRO A 139 -11.12 4.38 23.86
C PRO A 139 -12.49 5.08 23.80
N GLU A 140 -13.33 4.77 22.81
CA GLU A 140 -14.61 5.45 22.58
C GLU A 140 -15.78 4.69 23.19
N CYS A 141 -15.82 3.35 23.04
CA CYS A 141 -16.90 2.52 23.57
C CYS A 141 -16.48 1.60 24.71
N ASN A 142 -15.21 1.59 25.08
CA ASN A 142 -14.60 0.74 26.12
C ASN A 142 -14.83 -0.77 25.93
N ALA A 143 -15.16 -1.19 24.71
CA ALA A 143 -15.32 -2.60 24.38
C ALA A 143 -13.95 -3.28 24.30
N ASP A 144 -13.80 -4.42 24.96
CA ASP A 144 -12.62 -5.30 24.90
C ASP A 144 -12.89 -6.55 24.07
N GLU A 145 -14.15 -6.79 23.70
CA GLU A 145 -14.59 -7.93 22.90
C GLU A 145 -15.62 -7.48 21.85
N TYR A 146 -15.68 -8.17 20.72
CA TYR A 146 -16.72 -8.00 19.71
C TYR A 146 -17.14 -9.35 19.14
N VAL A 147 -18.33 -9.39 18.55
CA VAL A 147 -18.81 -10.58 17.82
C VAL A 147 -18.42 -10.42 16.36
N ASN A 148 -17.65 -11.37 15.83
CA ASN A 148 -17.25 -11.36 14.43
C ASN A 148 -18.41 -11.81 13.50
N GLU A 149 -18.21 -11.78 12.19
CA GLU A 149 -19.23 -12.19 11.21
C GLU A 149 -19.61 -13.68 11.30
N GLU A 150 -18.76 -14.49 11.93
CA GLU A 150 -18.98 -15.93 12.15
C GLU A 150 -19.78 -16.20 13.44
N GLY A 151 -20.07 -15.16 14.23
CA GLY A 151 -20.81 -15.25 15.49
C GLY A 151 -19.93 -15.55 16.71
N ASP A 152 -18.61 -15.59 16.54
CA ASP A 152 -17.67 -15.83 17.63
C ASP A 152 -17.32 -14.53 18.36
N THR A 153 -17.20 -14.63 19.69
CA THR A 153 -16.70 -13.53 20.52
C THR A 153 -15.18 -13.51 20.47
N VAL A 154 -14.63 -12.45 19.89
CA VAL A 154 -13.19 -12.22 19.72
C VAL A 154 -12.75 -11.04 20.57
N ARG A 155 -11.58 -11.16 21.21
CA ARG A 155 -10.97 -10.10 22.01
C ARG A 155 -10.30 -9.04 21.13
N HIS A 156 -10.08 -7.85 21.69
CA HIS A 156 -9.33 -6.76 21.07
C HIS A 156 -10.00 -6.25 19.77
N PRO A 157 -11.12 -5.52 19.90
CA PRO A 157 -11.92 -5.09 18.76
C PRO A 157 -11.27 -3.99 17.92
N VAL A 158 -10.17 -3.41 18.39
CA VAL A 158 -9.52 -2.28 17.72
C VAL A 158 -8.40 -2.78 16.82
N VAL A 159 -8.39 -2.26 15.60
CA VAL A 159 -7.43 -2.58 14.56
C VAL A 159 -6.76 -1.32 14.09
N ILE A 160 -5.45 -1.35 13.95
CA ILE A 160 -4.64 -0.25 13.44
C ILE A 160 -4.11 -0.63 12.07
N ASP A 161 -4.43 0.18 11.07
CA ASP A 161 -3.87 0.09 9.74
C ASP A 161 -2.87 1.22 9.53
N TYR A 162 -1.67 0.89 9.07
CA TYR A 162 -0.66 1.88 8.72
C TYR A 162 0.12 1.45 7.48
N ASP A 163 0.68 2.44 6.79
CA ASP A 163 1.66 2.25 5.74
C ASP A 163 3.04 2.06 6.40
N PRO A 164 3.74 0.92 6.19
CA PRO A 164 5.05 0.68 6.80
C PRO A 164 6.12 1.69 6.40
N ASP A 165 5.99 2.35 5.25
CA ASP A 165 6.97 3.33 4.75
C ASP A 165 6.72 4.72 5.34
N THR A 166 5.47 5.00 5.72
CA THR A 166 5.07 6.25 6.38
C THR A 166 4.19 5.99 7.60
N PRO A 167 4.69 5.23 8.60
CA PRO A 167 3.86 4.68 9.67
C PRO A 167 3.13 5.80 10.39
N PHE A 168 3.79 6.90 10.69
CA PHE A 168 3.20 8.02 11.42
C PHE A 168 2.15 8.81 10.63
N ALA A 169 2.34 9.03 9.32
CA ALA A 169 1.42 9.87 8.54
C ALA A 169 0.14 9.13 8.11
N SER A 170 0.17 7.80 8.12
CA SER A 170 -0.86 6.95 7.53
C SER A 170 -1.70 6.17 8.54
N VAL A 171 -1.37 6.25 9.85
CA VAL A 171 -2.08 5.49 10.89
C VAL A 171 -3.58 5.81 10.88
N ARG A 172 -4.37 4.76 10.77
CA ARG A 172 -5.80 4.75 11.03
C ARG A 172 -6.10 3.66 12.04
N TRP A 173 -6.94 3.91 13.03
CA TRP A 173 -7.52 2.84 13.83
C TRP A 173 -9.03 2.76 13.64
N THR A 174 -9.56 1.54 13.71
CA THR A 174 -10.99 1.24 13.56
C THR A 174 -11.41 0.26 14.64
N CYS A 175 -12.50 0.55 15.37
CA CYS A 175 -13.10 -0.37 16.33
C CYS A 175 -14.20 -1.20 15.64
N ARG A 176 -14.06 -2.52 15.67
CA ARG A 176 -15.05 -3.46 15.14
C ARG A 176 -16.31 -3.60 16.00
N ALA A 177 -16.26 -3.20 17.28
CA ALA A 177 -17.41 -3.27 18.19
C ALA A 177 -18.39 -2.11 18.00
N CYS A 178 -17.90 -0.87 17.87
CA CYS A 178 -18.75 0.32 17.71
C CYS A 178 -18.69 0.95 16.31
N GLY A 179 -17.77 0.51 15.45
CA GLY A 179 -17.57 1.05 14.10
C GLY A 179 -16.80 2.37 14.04
N GLU A 180 -16.36 2.92 15.18
CA GLU A 180 -15.66 4.20 15.21
C GLU A 180 -14.29 4.09 14.55
N SER A 181 -13.92 5.11 13.76
CA SER A 181 -12.60 5.19 13.12
C SER A 181 -11.98 6.58 13.25
N ARG A 182 -10.66 6.61 13.45
CA ARG A 182 -9.87 7.85 13.55
C ARG A 182 -8.57 7.70 12.76
N ALA A 183 -8.09 8.81 12.21
CA ALA A 183 -6.81 8.88 11.51
C ALA A 183 -5.91 9.96 12.14
N GLY A 184 -4.59 9.83 11.95
CA GLY A 184 -3.61 10.87 12.31
C GLY A 184 -3.08 10.80 13.75
N GLU A 185 -2.74 11.95 14.34
CA GLU A 185 -1.98 12.08 15.61
C GLU A 185 -2.56 11.30 16.80
N PHE A 186 -3.88 11.13 16.87
CA PHE A 186 -4.52 10.35 17.93
C PHE A 186 -4.19 8.86 17.82
N ALA A 187 -4.06 8.33 16.61
CA ALA A 187 -3.64 6.96 16.35
C ALA A 187 -2.13 6.78 16.59
N GLN A 188 -1.33 7.83 16.39
CA GLN A 188 0.10 7.85 16.74
C GLN A 188 0.34 7.78 18.25
N ARG A 189 -0.41 8.55 19.06
CA ARG A 189 -0.35 8.47 20.53
C ARG A 189 -0.68 7.06 21.00
N ALA A 190 -1.62 6.44 20.33
CA ALA A 190 -2.04 5.09 20.59
C ALA A 190 -0.82 4.13 20.46
N LEU A 191 -0.10 4.17 19.34
CA LEU A 191 1.09 3.33 19.10
C LEU A 191 2.25 3.64 20.07
N ALA A 192 2.46 4.91 20.43
CA ALA A 192 3.54 5.32 21.33
C ALA A 192 3.41 4.71 22.74
N TYR A 193 2.18 4.52 23.22
CA TYR A 193 1.89 3.92 24.53
C TYR A 193 2.11 2.40 24.61
N ASP A 194 2.37 1.71 23.49
CA ASP A 194 2.66 0.27 23.46
C ASP A 194 4.18 0.00 23.37
N GLY A 195 4.94 0.92 22.77
CA GLY A 195 6.40 0.88 22.70
C GLY A 195 7.09 1.03 24.07
N GLU A 196 6.53 1.82 24.99
CA GLU A 196 7.05 1.96 26.35
C GLU A 196 6.90 0.66 27.17
N THR A 197 5.84 -0.12 26.96
CA THR A 197 5.63 -1.39 27.68
C THR A 197 6.49 -2.55 27.17
N ARG A 198 7.19 -2.38 26.04
CA ARG A 198 8.07 -3.42 25.46
C ARG A 198 9.56 -3.17 25.75
N GLY A 199 9.90 -2.09 26.48
CA GLY A 199 11.26 -1.68 26.82
C GLY A 199 11.76 -2.12 28.21
N GLU A 200 10.92 -2.73 29.05
CA GLU A 200 11.30 -3.23 30.38
C GLU A 200 11.27 -4.76 30.42
N ASP A 201 12.15 -5.43 29.68
CA ASP A 201 12.43 -6.86 29.92
C ASP A 201 13.82 -7.24 29.37
N VAL A 202 14.90 -6.70 29.97
CA VAL A 202 16.25 -7.31 29.89
C VAL A 202 17.00 -7.14 31.21
N ASN A 203 17.00 -8.22 31.98
CA ASN A 203 17.90 -8.69 33.05
C ASN A 203 18.99 -7.75 33.61
N ASP A 204 19.04 -7.69 34.96
CA ASP A 204 20.31 -7.58 35.68
C ASP A 204 20.54 -8.85 36.54
N ASN A 205 21.70 -9.44 36.35
CA ASN A 205 22.13 -10.69 36.96
C ASN A 205 22.41 -10.50 38.45
N GLY A 206 22.15 -11.51 39.28
CA GLY A 206 23.02 -11.68 40.44
C GLY A 206 22.56 -12.57 41.59
N VAL A 207 22.97 -13.84 41.51
CA VAL A 207 23.43 -14.69 42.63
C VAL A 207 22.40 -15.56 43.37
N VAL A 208 22.79 -16.83 43.52
CA VAL A 208 22.13 -17.93 44.21
C VAL A 208 22.82 -18.20 45.57
N LEU A 209 22.02 -18.67 46.54
CA LEU A 209 22.30 -19.47 47.76
C LEU A 209 22.63 -18.72 49.06
N PRO A 210 22.30 -19.30 50.25
CA PRO A 210 21.31 -20.35 50.57
C PRO A 210 20.05 -19.83 51.28
#